data_AF-A0A7C9HSB0-F1
#
_entry.id   AF-A0A7C9HSB0-F1
#
_cell.length_a   1.000
_cell.length_b   1.000
_cell.length_c   1.000
_cell.angle_alpha   90.00
_cell.angle_beta   90.00
_cell.angle_gamma   90.00
#
_symmetry.space_group_name_H-M   'P 1'
#
loop_
_entity.id
_entity.type
_entity.pdbx_description
1 polymer ?
#
loop_
_entity_poly.entity_id
_entity_poly.type
_entity_poly.pdbx_seq_one_letter_code
_entity_poly.pdbx_strand_id
1 'polypeptide(L)'
;MMPYWAELVELFEYKVTDVLEGRVPRGGRRSLTELREELLGAPLEPALLRRVMESDRMFRGQQGGQVPLPHRGRPAPLPHAAWEAPATADSDETRAWEELHTLLWHHRAARTLQELAGHWQRDATLQRLRVLYTVVENAERAVGPGYKPVPVPAANDPLMDLHDPEVNQAIAGALSTLLLTEAGRSQVRTALSEVQAEPFPRHPDEDVLAARLAAAEREPMAPEARERLIVALKAEYPLPRDPRERSVIRVAAREVADQLEPLLDSAPSRTLGAVPHGSVLYAQHPASAMRVPDDGADRLIVHLRGAQAARWRGLELRWQPIGPNWQLQVDGQVTLLRPGLSPADRTQTVALPGTHLRLFVSGAYLMLHIDSQAAVELGRRASLARAVSLLLDSQEQFAYLRLARAAAGLLRGGPLQLDSLGPDSARKYHAATPDVLLAFARKGVDNLSARLGRTAPEQAAGAFQEAAAALGLHPRAAERLHGALHAALHRPEPLPEPRQGERFTLTDEGFLSVQLTDDPLTLEAGPRGVTLRYDYKGELVAVLPGLAPMILHDLLVVRVPDLHLLLVRHGTWLAATVGRDEPVPTLRLAELETGDITAH
;
A
#
# COMPACT_ATOMS: atom_id res chain seq x y z
N MET A 1 11.54 63.00 49.09
CA MET A 1 11.58 61.71 49.82
C MET A 1 11.06 60.62 48.89
N MET A 2 11.77 60.39 47.77
CA MET A 2 11.42 59.49 46.66
C MET A 2 12.73 59.24 45.88
N PRO A 3 13.37 58.06 46.01
CA PRO A 3 14.00 57.45 44.84
C PRO A 3 13.79 55.92 44.74
N TYR A 4 13.05 55.30 45.66
CA TYR A 4 12.98 53.84 45.77
C TYR A 4 12.19 53.16 44.63
N TRP A 5 11.22 53.85 44.03
CA TRP A 5 10.39 53.26 42.99
C TRP A 5 11.14 52.92 41.71
N ALA A 6 12.12 53.75 41.30
CA ALA A 6 12.92 53.46 40.11
C ALA A 6 13.77 52.18 40.30
N GLU A 7 14.39 52.02 41.47
CA GLU A 7 15.18 50.85 41.83
C GLU A 7 14.32 49.57 41.91
N LEU A 8 13.09 49.69 42.43
CA LEU A 8 12.15 48.57 42.45
C LEU A 8 11.68 48.15 41.05
N VAL A 9 11.48 49.11 40.14
CA VAL A 9 11.13 48.82 38.75
C VAL A 9 12.28 48.13 38.03
N GLU A 10 13.52 48.56 38.24
CA GLU A 10 14.71 47.90 37.69
C GLU A 10 14.89 46.48 38.26
N LEU A 11 14.65 46.30 39.55
CA LEU A 11 14.66 44.98 40.18
C LEU A 11 13.57 44.06 39.60
N PHE A 12 12.40 44.61 39.29
CA PHE A 12 11.30 43.86 38.65
C PHE A 12 11.67 43.44 37.24
N GLU A 13 12.21 44.34 36.42
CA GLU A 13 12.71 44.05 35.06
C GLU A 13 13.78 42.95 35.07
N TYR A 14 14.75 43.05 35.98
CA TYR A 14 15.81 42.05 36.12
C TYR A 14 15.24 40.67 36.49
N LYS A 15 14.33 40.60 37.46
CA LYS A 15 13.71 39.34 37.87
C LYS A 15 12.79 38.73 36.81
N VAL A 16 12.10 39.56 36.00
CA VAL A 16 11.32 39.09 34.85
C VAL A 16 12.23 38.50 33.79
N THR A 17 13.36 39.14 33.51
CA THR A 17 14.37 38.64 32.56
C THR A 17 14.93 37.28 33.00
N ASP A 18 15.27 37.12 34.28
CA ASP A 18 15.71 35.81 34.82
C ASP A 18 14.67 34.70 34.60
N VAL A 19 13.38 34.99 34.76
CA VAL A 19 12.30 34.02 34.55
C VAL A 19 12.10 33.68 33.07
N LEU A 20 12.24 34.66 32.18
CA LEU A 20 12.16 34.43 30.72
C LEU A 20 13.32 33.57 30.22
N GLU A 21 14.50 33.69 30.82
CA GLU A 21 15.68 32.87 30.54
C GLU A 21 15.66 31.50 31.28
N GLY A 22 14.57 31.18 31.98
CA GLY A 22 14.41 29.89 32.70
C GLY A 22 15.20 29.78 34.00
N ARG A 23 15.79 30.88 34.50
CA ARG A 23 16.51 30.96 35.77
C ARG A 23 15.56 31.28 36.93
N VAL A 24 15.94 30.91 38.15
CA VAL A 24 15.17 31.25 39.36
C VAL A 24 15.58 32.65 39.82
N PRO A 25 14.66 33.64 39.88
CA PRO A 25 15.01 35.01 40.26
C PRO A 25 15.47 35.06 41.72
N ARG A 26 16.36 36.00 42.05
CA ARG A 26 16.83 36.21 43.43
C ARG A 26 15.65 36.49 44.38
N GLY A 27 15.48 35.66 45.41
CA GLY A 27 14.31 35.67 46.31
C GLY A 27 13.16 34.74 45.90
N GLY A 28 13.32 33.98 44.81
CA GLY A 28 12.33 33.02 44.30
C GLY A 28 11.14 33.69 43.59
N ARG A 29 10.31 32.86 42.93
CA ARG A 29 9.14 33.32 42.16
C ARG A 29 8.13 34.11 43.00
N ARG A 30 8.02 33.81 44.30
CA ARG A 30 7.15 34.54 45.23
C ARG A 30 7.57 36.01 45.39
N SER A 31 8.86 36.28 45.53
CA SER A 31 9.38 37.65 45.64
C SER A 31 9.19 38.48 44.37
N LEU A 32 9.00 37.85 43.22
CA LEU A 32 8.68 38.51 41.96
C LEU A 32 7.18 38.88 41.92
N THR A 33 6.30 37.98 42.37
CA THR A 33 4.86 38.25 42.47
C THR A 33 4.56 39.35 43.50
N GLU A 34 5.21 39.34 44.65
CA GLU A 34 5.05 40.38 45.69
C GLU A 34 5.53 41.74 45.17
N LEU A 35 6.70 41.79 44.50
CA LEU A 35 7.23 43.02 43.90
C LEU A 35 6.31 43.56 42.77
N ARG A 36 5.70 42.66 41.99
CA ARG A 36 4.72 43.01 40.97
C ARG A 36 3.50 43.69 41.56
N GLU A 37 2.92 43.12 42.62
CA GLU A 37 1.73 43.67 43.27
C GLU A 37 2.02 45.05 43.90
N GLU A 38 3.21 45.20 44.51
CA GLU A 38 3.65 46.47 45.08
C GLU A 38 3.80 47.56 44.01
N LEU A 39 4.42 47.26 42.86
CA LEU A 39 4.61 48.22 41.76
C LEU A 39 3.29 48.58 41.05
N LEU A 40 2.33 47.64 40.97
CA LEU A 40 1.01 47.91 40.37
C LEU A 40 0.12 48.79 41.27
N GLY A 41 0.33 48.74 42.59
CA GLY A 41 -0.37 49.58 43.57
C GLY A 41 0.33 50.92 43.88
N ALA A 42 1.55 51.12 43.39
CA ALA A 42 2.35 52.30 43.69
C ALA A 42 1.95 53.54 42.85
N PRO A 43 2.07 54.76 43.41
CA PRO A 43 1.85 56.00 42.67
C PRO A 43 3.06 56.32 41.77
N LEU A 44 3.25 55.52 40.73
CA LEU A 44 4.38 55.63 39.79
C LEU A 44 4.20 56.80 38.81
N GLU A 45 5.30 57.46 38.49
CA GLU A 45 5.32 58.41 37.38
C GLU A 45 5.03 57.71 36.04
N PRO A 46 4.45 58.42 35.05
CA PRO A 46 4.01 57.82 33.78
C PRO A 46 5.12 57.10 32.98
N ALA A 47 6.39 57.46 33.18
CA ALA A 47 7.52 56.78 32.55
C ALA A 47 7.81 55.41 33.18
N LEU A 48 7.79 55.33 34.52
CA LEU A 48 8.02 54.10 35.27
C LEU A 48 6.82 53.15 35.14
N LEU A 49 5.60 53.67 35.14
CA LEU A 49 4.40 52.87 34.93
C LEU A 49 4.39 52.14 33.57
N ARG A 50 4.86 52.81 32.50
CA ARG A 50 4.98 52.18 31.17
C ARG A 50 5.96 51.01 31.18
N ARG A 51 7.12 51.17 31.82
CA ARG A 51 8.14 50.13 31.98
C ARG A 51 7.63 48.92 32.77
N VAL A 52 6.89 49.14 33.85
CA VAL A 52 6.23 48.08 34.62
C VAL A 52 5.20 47.33 33.78
N MET A 53 4.37 48.05 33.02
CA MET A 53 3.36 47.43 32.15
C MET A 53 3.95 46.58 31.03
N GLU A 54 5.08 46.98 30.46
CA GLU A 54 5.79 46.23 29.43
C GLU A 54 6.39 44.93 29.99
N SER A 55 7.10 45.02 31.11
CA SER A 55 7.66 43.86 31.82
C SER A 55 6.59 42.89 32.32
N ASP A 56 5.46 43.43 32.79
CA ASP A 56 4.33 42.62 33.25
C ASP A 56 3.63 41.89 32.09
N ARG A 57 3.59 42.46 30.88
CA ARG A 57 3.09 41.74 29.70
C ARG A 57 4.00 40.57 29.33
N MET A 58 5.33 40.76 29.37
CA MET A 58 6.29 39.69 29.11
C MET A 58 6.17 38.56 30.14
N PHE A 59 6.07 38.92 31.42
CA PHE A 59 5.88 37.96 32.51
C PHE A 59 4.56 37.17 32.39
N ARG A 60 3.45 37.85 32.09
CA ARG A 60 2.14 37.20 31.87
C ARG A 60 2.10 36.33 30.62
N GLY A 61 2.83 36.69 29.57
CA GLY A 61 2.98 35.86 28.37
C GLY A 61 3.58 34.49 28.67
N GLN A 62 4.50 34.39 29.63
CA GLN A 62 5.05 33.11 30.07
C GLN A 62 4.11 32.35 31.05
N GLN A 63 3.38 33.05 31.92
CA GLN A 63 2.38 32.44 32.81
C GLN A 63 1.12 31.97 32.08
N GLY A 64 0.79 32.52 30.92
CA GLY A 64 -0.33 32.08 30.06
C GLY A 64 -0.17 30.67 29.49
N GLY A 65 1.01 30.05 29.64
CA GLY A 65 1.24 28.62 29.43
C GLY A 65 0.95 27.72 30.65
N GLN A 66 0.51 28.29 31.78
CA GLN A 66 0.06 27.57 32.97
C GLN A 66 -1.38 27.96 33.33
N VAL A 67 -2.32 27.08 33.02
CA VAL A 67 -3.74 27.22 33.39
C VAL A 67 -3.89 27.16 34.93
N PRO A 68 -4.77 27.99 35.55
CA PRO A 68 -4.81 28.20 36.99
C PRO A 68 -5.65 27.13 37.74
N LEU A 69 -5.22 26.77 38.94
CA LEU A 69 -6.02 26.00 39.92
C LEU A 69 -7.09 26.89 40.58
N PRO A 70 -8.36 26.45 40.69
CA PRO A 70 -9.38 27.18 41.45
C PRO A 70 -9.30 26.90 42.97
N HIS A 71 -9.74 27.90 43.73
CA HIS A 71 -9.76 27.99 45.18
C HIS A 71 -10.64 26.93 45.88
N ARG A 72 -10.19 26.56 47.09
CA ARG A 72 -10.80 25.64 48.06
C ARG A 72 -12.19 26.09 48.52
N GLY A 73 -13.22 25.42 48.01
CA GLY A 73 -14.40 25.05 48.79
C GLY A 73 -14.16 23.69 49.45
N ARG A 74 -14.66 23.48 50.67
CA ARG A 74 -14.50 22.22 51.42
C ARG A 74 -14.91 21.02 50.54
N PRO A 75 -14.01 20.10 50.19
CA PRO A 75 -14.34 19.05 49.25
C PRO A 75 -15.20 18.00 49.96
N ALA A 76 -16.32 17.64 49.31
CA ALA A 76 -16.87 16.29 49.44
C ALA A 76 -15.75 15.28 49.15
N PRO A 77 -15.76 14.03 49.66
CA PRO A 77 -14.70 13.08 49.36
C PRO A 77 -14.57 12.95 47.84
N LEU A 78 -13.52 13.58 47.30
CA LEU A 78 -13.16 13.44 45.90
C LEU A 78 -12.67 12.00 45.75
N PRO A 79 -13.09 11.28 44.70
CA PRO A 79 -12.47 10.00 44.39
C PRO A 79 -10.98 10.26 44.32
N HIS A 80 -10.19 9.41 44.97
CA HIS A 80 -8.74 9.44 44.80
C HIS A 80 -8.46 9.63 43.31
N ALA A 81 -7.55 10.55 42.95
CA ALA A 81 -6.84 10.42 41.70
C ALA A 81 -6.21 9.04 41.80
N ALA A 82 -6.90 8.05 41.24
CA ALA A 82 -6.36 6.73 41.09
C ALA A 82 -5.04 7.00 40.40
N TRP A 83 -3.96 6.65 41.07
CA TRP A 83 -2.77 6.32 40.34
C TRP A 83 -3.24 5.25 39.35
N GLU A 84 -3.55 5.68 38.14
CA GLU A 84 -3.82 4.77 37.04
C GLU A 84 -2.45 4.18 36.74
N ALA A 85 -2.30 2.91 37.08
CA ALA A 85 -1.16 2.14 36.64
C ALA A 85 -0.94 2.41 35.15
N PRO A 86 0.32 2.52 34.68
CA PRO A 86 0.61 2.58 33.25
C PRO A 86 -0.25 1.51 32.58
N ALA A 87 -0.97 1.88 31.50
CA ALA A 87 -1.88 0.98 30.80
C ALA A 87 -1.19 -0.39 30.69
N THR A 88 -1.68 -1.35 31.48
CA THR A 88 -1.11 -2.68 31.44
C THR A 88 -1.26 -3.15 30.01
N ALA A 89 -0.35 -3.99 29.52
CA ALA A 89 -0.38 -4.55 28.16
C ALA A 89 -1.68 -5.33 27.83
N ASP A 90 -2.66 -5.33 28.74
CA ASP A 90 -3.91 -6.08 28.72
C ASP A 90 -5.15 -5.18 28.92
N SER A 91 -5.05 -3.88 28.61
CA SER A 91 -6.20 -2.96 28.62
C SER A 91 -7.19 -3.29 27.50
N ASP A 92 -8.47 -2.95 27.68
CA ASP A 92 -9.49 -3.11 26.64
C ASP A 92 -9.13 -2.30 25.37
N GLU A 93 -8.45 -1.16 25.54
CA GLU A 93 -7.95 -0.34 24.43
C GLU A 93 -6.85 -1.05 23.65
N THR A 94 -5.90 -1.71 24.33
CA THR A 94 -4.85 -2.51 23.70
C THR A 94 -5.44 -3.68 22.90
N ARG A 95 -6.39 -4.42 23.50
CA ARG A 95 -7.05 -5.54 22.82
C ARG A 95 -7.83 -5.06 21.60
N ALA A 96 -8.56 -3.95 21.71
CA ALA A 96 -9.29 -3.37 20.59
C ALA A 96 -8.35 -2.87 19.49
N TRP A 97 -7.23 -2.25 19.86
CA TRP A 97 -6.19 -1.82 18.91
C TRP A 97 -5.66 -2.98 18.08
N GLU A 98 -5.22 -4.05 18.73
CA GLU A 98 -4.72 -5.27 18.07
C GLU A 98 -5.78 -5.90 17.17
N GLU A 99 -7.02 -6.01 17.68
CA GLU A 99 -8.11 -6.61 16.94
C GLU A 99 -8.50 -5.79 15.70
N LEU A 100 -8.59 -4.46 15.81
CA LEU A 100 -8.91 -3.59 14.66
C LEU A 100 -7.85 -3.69 13.56
N HIS A 101 -6.56 -3.76 13.92
CA HIS A 101 -5.48 -3.98 12.95
C HIS A 101 -5.54 -5.37 12.33
N THR A 102 -5.89 -6.39 13.12
CA THR A 102 -6.12 -7.76 12.63
C THR A 102 -7.27 -7.81 11.64
N LEU A 103 -8.39 -7.11 11.92
CA LEU A 103 -9.55 -7.03 11.02
C LEU A 103 -9.20 -6.32 9.71
N LEU A 104 -8.45 -5.21 9.76
CA LEU A 104 -7.99 -4.50 8.56
C LEU A 104 -7.07 -5.38 7.70
N TRP A 105 -6.09 -6.04 8.33
CA TRP A 105 -5.20 -6.97 7.63
C TRP A 105 -5.99 -8.13 7.02
N HIS A 106 -6.90 -8.75 7.78
CA HIS A 106 -7.73 -9.86 7.32
C HIS A 106 -8.60 -9.45 6.12
N HIS A 107 -9.15 -8.23 6.11
CA HIS A 107 -9.91 -7.73 4.96
C HIS A 107 -9.06 -7.66 3.69
N ARG A 108 -7.82 -7.18 3.80
CA ARG A 108 -6.86 -7.15 2.69
C ARG A 108 -6.46 -8.56 2.26
N ALA A 109 -6.21 -9.44 3.22
CA ALA A 109 -5.89 -10.85 3.00
C ALA A 109 -6.99 -11.57 2.21
N ALA A 110 -8.24 -11.44 2.64
CA ALA A 110 -9.40 -12.04 1.98
C ALA A 110 -9.47 -11.67 0.49
N ARG A 111 -9.25 -10.39 0.18
CA ARG A 111 -9.24 -9.89 -1.20
C ARG A 111 -8.09 -10.49 -2.01
N THR A 112 -6.87 -10.48 -1.46
CA THR A 112 -5.71 -11.09 -2.14
C THR A 112 -5.95 -12.58 -2.42
N LEU A 113 -6.52 -13.31 -1.46
CA LEU A 113 -6.84 -14.74 -1.62
C LEU A 113 -7.88 -14.98 -2.71
N GLN A 114 -8.91 -14.13 -2.81
CA GLN A 114 -9.89 -14.20 -3.89
C GLN A 114 -9.26 -13.94 -5.26
N GLU A 115 -8.37 -12.94 -5.35
CA GLU A 115 -7.64 -12.63 -6.58
C GLU A 115 -6.72 -13.79 -7.00
N LEU A 116 -6.01 -14.41 -6.04
CA LEU A 116 -5.17 -15.59 -6.27
C LEU A 116 -5.99 -16.81 -6.72
N ALA A 117 -7.11 -17.10 -6.05
CA ALA A 117 -7.98 -18.21 -6.42
C ALA A 117 -8.54 -18.04 -7.86
N GLY A 118 -8.99 -16.82 -8.21
CA GLY A 118 -9.45 -16.52 -9.57
C GLY A 118 -8.34 -16.47 -10.63
N HIS A 119 -7.08 -16.28 -10.21
CA HIS A 119 -5.92 -16.45 -11.09
C HIS A 119 -5.65 -17.94 -11.34
N TRP A 120 -5.57 -18.76 -10.29
CA TRP A 120 -5.27 -20.18 -10.38
C TRP A 120 -6.38 -21.00 -11.04
N GLN A 121 -7.64 -20.52 -11.01
CA GLN A 121 -8.75 -21.13 -11.75
C GLN A 121 -8.52 -21.15 -13.27
N ARG A 122 -7.68 -20.25 -13.80
CA ARG A 122 -7.34 -20.21 -15.23
C ARG A 122 -6.25 -21.21 -15.62
N ASP A 123 -5.61 -21.86 -14.64
CA ASP A 123 -4.60 -22.88 -14.89
C ASP A 123 -5.26 -24.17 -15.39
N ALA A 124 -4.85 -24.68 -16.55
CA ALA A 124 -5.46 -25.86 -17.18
C ALA A 124 -5.42 -27.14 -16.32
N THR A 125 -4.51 -27.21 -15.35
CA THR A 125 -4.30 -28.39 -14.50
C THR A 125 -4.86 -28.24 -13.08
N LEU A 126 -5.32 -27.03 -12.71
CA LEU A 126 -5.82 -26.65 -11.38
C LEU A 126 -4.96 -27.12 -10.19
N GLN A 127 -3.66 -27.35 -10.41
CA GLN A 127 -2.78 -27.97 -9.40
C GLN A 127 -2.69 -27.13 -8.13
N ARG A 128 -2.59 -25.80 -8.28
CA ARG A 128 -2.51 -24.86 -7.16
C ARG A 128 -3.81 -24.83 -6.36
N LEU A 129 -4.97 -24.89 -7.02
CA LEU A 129 -6.27 -24.97 -6.34
C LEU A 129 -6.46 -26.30 -5.60
N ARG A 130 -5.99 -27.41 -6.19
CA ARG A 130 -6.01 -28.73 -5.53
C ARG A 130 -5.14 -28.74 -4.27
N VAL A 131 -3.95 -28.13 -4.34
CA VAL A 131 -3.10 -27.93 -3.15
C VAL A 131 -3.81 -27.05 -2.13
N LEU A 132 -4.34 -25.89 -2.56
CA LEU A 132 -5.00 -24.93 -1.67
C LEU A 132 -6.16 -25.59 -0.91
N TYR A 133 -7.02 -26.33 -1.62
CA TYR A 133 -8.11 -27.11 -1.03
C TYR A 133 -7.60 -28.05 0.07
N THR A 134 -6.57 -28.85 -0.23
CA THR A 134 -6.01 -29.81 0.72
C THR A 134 -5.37 -29.13 1.93
N VAL A 135 -4.71 -28.01 1.74
CA VAL A 135 -4.13 -27.21 2.83
C VAL A 135 -5.23 -26.70 3.76
N VAL A 136 -6.32 -26.16 3.20
CA VAL A 136 -7.47 -25.69 3.99
C VAL A 136 -8.09 -26.85 4.77
N GLU A 137 -8.40 -27.97 4.10
CA GLU A 137 -9.01 -29.14 4.72
C GLU A 137 -8.13 -29.72 5.85
N ASN A 138 -6.82 -29.82 5.62
CA ASN A 138 -5.87 -30.32 6.62
C ASN A 138 -5.72 -29.36 7.81
N ALA A 139 -5.67 -28.05 7.55
CA ALA A 139 -5.59 -27.04 8.60
C ALA A 139 -6.86 -27.04 9.48
N GLU A 140 -8.05 -27.19 8.89
CA GLU A 140 -9.31 -27.29 9.64
C GLU A 140 -9.37 -28.57 10.49
N ARG A 141 -8.96 -29.72 9.93
CA ARG A 141 -8.99 -31.01 10.62
C ARG A 141 -7.95 -31.13 11.73
N ALA A 142 -6.87 -30.35 11.70
CA ALA A 142 -5.80 -30.41 12.69
C ALA A 142 -6.27 -30.15 14.14
N VAL A 143 -7.45 -29.55 14.33
CA VAL A 143 -8.07 -29.29 15.64
C VAL A 143 -8.76 -30.54 16.24
N GLY A 144 -9.08 -31.55 15.42
CA GLY A 144 -9.85 -32.72 15.82
C GLY A 144 -9.01 -33.86 16.44
N PRO A 145 -9.54 -34.60 17.44
CA PRO A 145 -8.87 -35.78 17.95
C PRO A 145 -8.77 -36.87 16.86
N GLY A 146 -7.58 -37.43 16.65
CA GLY A 146 -7.34 -38.48 15.65
C GLY A 146 -7.07 -37.97 14.23
N TYR A 147 -6.61 -36.72 14.09
CA TYR A 147 -6.21 -36.12 12.81
C TYR A 147 -5.37 -37.07 11.95
N LYS A 148 -5.80 -37.25 10.70
CA LYS A 148 -5.03 -37.87 9.63
C LYS A 148 -5.08 -36.92 8.43
N PRO A 149 -3.91 -36.48 7.91
CA PRO A 149 -3.87 -35.63 6.73
C PRO A 149 -4.58 -36.29 5.55
N VAL A 150 -5.37 -35.50 4.81
CA VAL A 150 -5.93 -35.92 3.54
C VAL A 150 -4.92 -35.69 2.42
N PRO A 151 -4.85 -36.60 1.43
CA PRO A 151 -4.02 -36.41 0.25
C PRO A 151 -4.58 -35.32 -0.66
N VAL A 152 -3.72 -34.76 -1.50
CA VAL A 152 -4.15 -33.88 -2.60
C VAL A 152 -5.06 -34.67 -3.55
N PRO A 153 -6.28 -34.20 -3.88
CA PRO A 153 -7.20 -34.90 -4.79
C PRO A 153 -6.57 -35.19 -6.15
N ALA A 154 -7.04 -36.20 -6.88
CA ALA A 154 -6.58 -36.48 -8.25
C ALA A 154 -7.03 -35.39 -9.24
N ALA A 155 -6.41 -35.29 -10.42
CA ALA A 155 -6.70 -34.22 -11.39
C ALA A 155 -8.15 -34.21 -11.91
N ASN A 156 -8.81 -35.38 -11.96
CA ASN A 156 -10.19 -35.55 -12.42
C ASN A 156 -11.07 -36.13 -11.31
N ASP A 157 -10.83 -35.75 -10.05
CA ASP A 157 -11.68 -36.20 -8.96
C ASP A 157 -13.11 -35.67 -9.16
N PRO A 158 -14.11 -36.55 -9.39
CA PRO A 158 -15.48 -36.13 -9.72
C PRO A 158 -16.20 -35.48 -8.55
N LEU A 159 -15.63 -35.53 -7.34
CA LEU A 159 -16.17 -34.87 -6.15
C LEU A 159 -15.63 -33.44 -6.00
N MET A 160 -14.67 -33.03 -6.83
CA MET A 160 -13.98 -31.75 -6.75
C MET A 160 -14.40 -30.82 -7.89
N ASP A 161 -15.40 -29.98 -7.64
CA ASP A 161 -15.88 -28.96 -8.58
C ASP A 161 -14.98 -27.71 -8.60
N LEU A 162 -13.65 -27.88 -8.68
CA LEU A 162 -12.68 -26.76 -8.64
C LEU A 162 -12.69 -25.85 -9.88
N HIS A 163 -13.42 -26.22 -10.92
CA HIS A 163 -13.69 -25.33 -12.05
C HIS A 163 -14.81 -24.33 -11.73
N ASP A 164 -15.62 -24.58 -10.70
CA ASP A 164 -16.70 -23.71 -10.28
C ASP A 164 -16.14 -22.49 -9.52
N PRO A 165 -16.41 -21.25 -9.96
CA PRO A 165 -15.99 -20.05 -9.25
C PRO A 165 -16.54 -19.96 -7.83
N GLU A 166 -17.72 -20.51 -7.54
CA GLU A 166 -18.32 -20.48 -6.20
C GLU A 166 -17.54 -21.36 -5.22
N VAL A 167 -17.11 -22.54 -5.67
CA VAL A 167 -16.27 -23.45 -4.86
C VAL A 167 -14.92 -22.81 -4.55
N ASN A 168 -14.29 -22.17 -5.55
CA ASN A 168 -13.01 -21.49 -5.35
C ASN A 168 -13.13 -20.28 -4.41
N GLN A 169 -14.23 -19.53 -4.48
CA GLN A 169 -14.52 -18.46 -3.53
C GLN A 169 -14.73 -19.00 -2.12
N ALA A 170 -15.41 -20.14 -1.97
CA ALA A 170 -15.59 -20.80 -0.68
C ALA A 170 -14.25 -21.26 -0.08
N ILE A 171 -13.36 -21.86 -0.88
CA ILE A 171 -12.00 -22.26 -0.44
C ILE A 171 -11.20 -21.03 0.01
N ALA A 172 -11.20 -19.96 -0.78
CA ALA A 172 -10.51 -18.71 -0.42
C ALA A 172 -11.09 -18.09 0.87
N GLY A 173 -12.41 -18.15 1.05
CA GLY A 173 -13.10 -17.69 2.26
C GLY A 173 -12.78 -18.52 3.50
N ALA A 174 -12.73 -19.85 3.36
CA ALA A 174 -12.34 -20.77 4.43
C ALA A 174 -10.89 -20.53 4.86
N LEU A 175 -9.97 -20.39 3.89
CA LEU A 175 -8.59 -20.00 4.17
C LEU A 175 -8.53 -18.67 4.91
N SER A 176 -9.21 -17.64 4.41
CA SER A 176 -9.25 -16.32 5.06
C SER A 176 -9.70 -16.42 6.52
N THR A 177 -10.69 -17.27 6.80
CA THR A 177 -11.21 -17.50 8.15
C THR A 177 -10.15 -18.13 9.06
N LEU A 178 -9.41 -19.14 8.58
CA LEU A 178 -8.27 -19.72 9.31
C LEU A 178 -7.21 -18.66 9.62
N LEU A 179 -6.90 -17.81 8.64
CA LEU A 179 -5.85 -16.79 8.75
C LEU A 179 -6.14 -15.74 9.82
N LEU A 180 -7.40 -15.59 10.26
CA LEU A 180 -7.81 -14.62 11.26
C LEU A 180 -7.15 -14.86 12.63
N THR A 181 -6.79 -16.11 12.94
CA THR A 181 -6.16 -16.48 14.22
C THR A 181 -4.71 -16.91 14.04
N GLU A 182 -3.88 -16.70 15.06
CA GLU A 182 -2.47 -17.13 15.03
C GLU A 182 -2.32 -18.66 14.96
N ALA A 183 -3.20 -19.38 15.67
CA ALA A 183 -3.28 -20.83 15.60
C ALA A 183 -3.61 -21.30 14.18
N GLY A 184 -4.61 -20.71 13.53
CA GLY A 184 -4.97 -21.03 12.16
C GLY A 184 -3.87 -20.71 11.14
N ARG A 185 -3.16 -19.58 11.29
CA ARG A 185 -1.98 -19.27 10.47
C ARG A 185 -0.87 -20.32 10.63
N SER A 186 -0.61 -20.75 11.86
CA SER A 186 0.36 -21.82 12.13
C SER A 186 -0.07 -23.15 11.52
N GLN A 187 -1.36 -23.50 11.62
CA GLN A 187 -1.93 -24.71 11.01
C GLN A 187 -1.79 -24.70 9.48
N VAL A 188 -2.06 -23.57 8.83
CA VAL A 188 -1.88 -23.41 7.38
C VAL A 188 -0.43 -23.61 6.97
N ARG A 189 0.54 -23.03 7.70
CA ARG A 189 1.98 -23.26 7.43
C ARG A 189 2.35 -24.73 7.58
N THR A 190 1.89 -25.38 8.64
CA THR A 190 2.13 -26.83 8.84
C THR A 190 1.52 -27.66 7.71
N ALA A 191 0.27 -27.40 7.34
CA ALA A 191 -0.41 -28.11 6.26
C ALA A 191 0.28 -27.90 4.90
N LEU A 192 0.78 -26.69 4.60
CA LEU A 192 1.59 -26.42 3.41
C LEU A 192 2.87 -27.25 3.40
N SER A 193 3.59 -27.27 4.53
CA SER A 193 4.82 -28.07 4.67
C SER A 193 4.54 -29.57 4.55
N GLU A 194 3.45 -30.07 5.12
CA GLU A 194 3.03 -31.48 5.02
C GLU A 194 2.71 -31.87 3.58
N VAL A 195 1.91 -31.06 2.87
CA VAL A 195 1.57 -31.29 1.46
C VAL A 195 2.80 -31.22 0.56
N GLN A 196 3.74 -30.32 0.84
CA GLN A 196 5.01 -30.24 0.11
C GLN A 196 5.90 -31.46 0.38
N ALA A 197 5.92 -31.98 1.60
CA ALA A 197 6.70 -33.16 1.95
C ALA A 197 6.08 -34.43 1.33
N GLU A 198 4.80 -34.68 1.57
CA GLU A 198 4.10 -35.90 1.14
C GLU A 198 2.71 -35.54 0.55
N PRO A 199 2.62 -35.11 -0.73
CA PRO A 199 1.35 -34.64 -1.31
C PRO A 199 0.25 -35.71 -1.33
N PHE A 200 0.64 -36.97 -1.46
CA PHE A 200 -0.23 -38.11 -1.29
C PHE A 200 0.62 -39.32 -0.85
N PRO A 201 0.26 -39.95 0.28
CA PRO A 201 0.99 -41.10 0.80
C PRO A 201 0.84 -42.28 -0.15
N ARG A 202 1.85 -43.16 -0.17
CA ARG A 202 1.73 -44.47 -0.82
C ARG A 202 0.65 -45.29 -0.10
N HIS A 203 -0.24 -45.92 -0.86
CA HIS A 203 -1.18 -46.87 -0.27
C HIS A 203 -0.39 -48.09 0.24
N PRO A 204 -0.69 -48.63 1.45
CA PRO A 204 0.04 -49.79 1.99
C PRO A 204 0.00 -51.01 1.05
N ASP A 205 -1.08 -51.15 0.29
CA ASP A 205 -1.22 -52.24 -0.68
C ASP A 205 -0.46 -52.01 -2.00
N GLU A 206 0.18 -50.85 -2.22
CA GLU A 206 1.04 -50.63 -3.40
C GLU A 206 2.23 -51.59 -3.38
N ASP A 207 2.86 -51.79 -2.23
CA ASP A 207 3.99 -52.71 -2.09
C ASP A 207 3.55 -54.16 -2.24
N VAL A 208 2.34 -54.49 -1.78
CA VAL A 208 1.71 -55.81 -1.94
C VAL A 208 1.40 -56.07 -3.42
N LEU A 209 0.78 -55.11 -4.11
CA LEU A 209 0.50 -55.20 -5.54
C LEU A 209 1.79 -55.30 -6.35
N ALA A 210 2.80 -54.48 -6.06
CA ALA A 210 4.10 -54.54 -6.73
C ALA A 210 4.79 -55.90 -6.52
N ALA A 211 4.76 -56.43 -5.30
CA ALA A 211 5.30 -57.76 -5.01
C ALA A 211 4.52 -58.87 -5.73
N ARG A 212 3.19 -58.79 -5.79
CA ARG A 212 2.33 -59.76 -6.50
C ARG A 212 2.50 -59.70 -8.01
N LEU A 213 2.65 -58.50 -8.58
CA LEU A 213 2.95 -58.32 -10.00
C LEU A 213 4.34 -58.89 -10.34
N ALA A 214 5.36 -58.59 -9.53
CA ALA A 214 6.70 -59.14 -9.73
C ALA A 214 6.75 -60.68 -9.53
N ALA A 215 5.88 -61.24 -8.68
CA ALA A 215 5.72 -62.69 -8.54
C ALA A 215 5.05 -63.30 -9.77
N ALA A 216 3.94 -62.71 -10.24
CA ALA A 216 3.24 -63.14 -11.45
C ALA A 216 4.11 -63.06 -12.72
N GLU A 217 5.05 -62.10 -12.79
CA GLU A 217 6.01 -61.98 -13.88
C GLU A 217 7.08 -63.09 -13.87
N ARG A 218 7.43 -63.62 -12.69
CA ARG A 218 8.44 -64.67 -12.51
C ARG A 218 7.87 -66.08 -12.58
N GLU A 219 6.55 -66.21 -12.51
CA GLU A 219 5.87 -67.50 -12.51
C GLU A 219 5.89 -68.12 -13.92
N PRO A 220 6.23 -69.41 -14.08
CA PRO A 220 6.30 -70.07 -15.39
C PRO A 220 4.88 -70.37 -15.90
N MET A 221 4.22 -69.33 -16.42
CA MET A 221 2.86 -69.38 -16.98
C MET A 221 2.87 -69.04 -18.48
N ALA A 222 1.86 -69.53 -19.20
CA ALA A 222 1.61 -69.13 -20.59
C ALA A 222 1.37 -67.60 -20.66
N PRO A 223 1.85 -66.89 -21.72
CA PRO A 223 1.77 -65.44 -21.82
C PRO A 223 0.36 -64.86 -21.60
N GLU A 224 -0.67 -65.49 -22.18
CA GLU A 224 -2.06 -65.05 -22.02
C GLU A 224 -2.59 -65.23 -20.60
N ALA A 225 -2.17 -66.28 -19.89
CA ALA A 225 -2.58 -66.52 -18.50
C ALA A 225 -1.95 -65.51 -17.55
N ARG A 226 -0.68 -65.14 -17.80
CA ARG A 226 0.03 -64.08 -17.08
C ARG A 226 -0.62 -62.71 -17.29
N GLU A 227 -0.98 -62.36 -18.53
CA GLU A 227 -1.69 -61.11 -18.80
C GLU A 227 -3.04 -61.03 -18.09
N ARG A 228 -3.82 -62.12 -18.10
CA ARG A 228 -5.10 -62.19 -17.36
C ARG A 228 -4.89 -62.04 -15.85
N LEU A 229 -3.86 -62.66 -15.28
CA LEU A 229 -3.52 -62.54 -13.86
C LEU A 229 -3.10 -61.11 -13.50
N ILE A 230 -2.27 -60.46 -14.33
CA ILE A 230 -1.87 -59.06 -14.13
C ILE A 230 -3.08 -58.12 -14.20
N VAL A 231 -4.00 -58.34 -15.15
CA VAL A 231 -5.25 -57.57 -15.27
C VAL A 231 -6.14 -57.78 -14.05
N ALA A 232 -6.29 -59.03 -13.58
CA ALA A 232 -7.07 -59.34 -12.38
C ALA A 232 -6.47 -58.70 -11.12
N LEU A 233 -5.15 -58.77 -10.94
CA LEU A 233 -4.45 -58.12 -9.82
C LEU A 233 -4.61 -56.59 -9.86
N LYS A 234 -4.56 -55.96 -11.04
CA LYS A 234 -4.81 -54.51 -11.18
C LYS A 234 -6.27 -54.11 -10.94
N ALA A 235 -7.21 -55.04 -11.06
CA ALA A 235 -8.63 -54.81 -10.77
C ALA A 235 -8.98 -55.04 -9.30
N GLU A 236 -8.24 -55.92 -8.61
CA GLU A 236 -8.44 -56.23 -7.18
C GLU A 236 -7.87 -55.15 -6.25
N TYR A 237 -6.81 -54.46 -6.67
CA TYR A 237 -6.14 -53.40 -5.89
C TYR A 237 -6.36 -52.02 -6.52
N PRO A 238 -6.52 -50.95 -5.72
CA PRO A 238 -6.60 -49.59 -6.26
C PRO A 238 -5.31 -49.26 -7.04
N LEU A 239 -5.47 -48.77 -8.27
CA LEU A 239 -4.32 -48.40 -9.10
C LEU A 239 -3.51 -47.29 -8.40
N PRO A 240 -2.17 -47.47 -8.27
CA PRO A 240 -1.33 -46.43 -7.68
C PRO A 240 -1.39 -45.15 -8.52
N ARG A 241 -1.40 -43.99 -7.85
CA ARG A 241 -1.23 -42.70 -8.54
C ARG A 241 0.13 -42.63 -9.20
N ASP A 242 0.19 -41.95 -10.35
CA ASP A 242 1.45 -41.75 -11.07
C ASP A 242 2.46 -41.03 -10.15
N PRO A 243 3.63 -41.64 -9.87
CA PRO A 243 4.68 -41.00 -9.08
C PRO A 243 5.16 -39.66 -9.65
N ARG A 244 5.04 -39.43 -10.97
CA ARG A 244 5.37 -38.15 -11.62
C ARG A 244 4.45 -37.03 -11.16
N GLU A 245 3.24 -37.35 -10.72
CA GLU A 245 2.32 -36.37 -10.17
C GLU A 245 2.82 -35.79 -8.84
N ARG A 246 3.60 -36.56 -8.06
CA ARG A 246 4.17 -36.07 -6.79
C ARG A 246 5.07 -34.87 -7.02
N SER A 247 6.02 -34.96 -7.95
CA SER A 247 6.97 -33.86 -8.19
C SER A 247 6.26 -32.59 -8.65
N VAL A 248 5.25 -32.74 -9.52
CA VAL A 248 4.46 -31.61 -10.03
C VAL A 248 3.64 -30.95 -8.92
N ILE A 249 2.98 -31.73 -8.05
CA ILE A 249 2.23 -31.18 -6.91
C ILE A 249 3.16 -30.53 -5.89
N ARG A 250 4.36 -31.07 -5.65
CA ARG A 250 5.36 -30.43 -4.77
C ARG A 250 5.80 -29.06 -5.28
N VAL A 251 5.97 -28.93 -6.59
CA VAL A 251 6.27 -27.62 -7.22
C VAL A 251 5.09 -26.68 -7.03
N ALA A 252 3.86 -27.12 -7.31
CA ALA A 252 2.66 -26.30 -7.08
C ALA A 252 2.51 -25.90 -5.60
N ALA A 253 2.80 -26.80 -4.66
CA ALA A 253 2.76 -26.51 -3.22
C ALA A 253 3.79 -25.45 -2.82
N ARG A 254 4.99 -25.50 -3.40
CA ARG A 254 5.99 -24.46 -3.21
C ARG A 254 5.55 -23.12 -3.80
N GLU A 255 4.99 -23.10 -5.00
CA GLU A 255 4.48 -21.87 -5.62
C GLU A 255 3.32 -21.24 -4.82
N VAL A 256 2.44 -22.08 -4.25
CA VAL A 256 1.36 -21.63 -3.35
C VAL A 256 1.96 -21.07 -2.07
N ALA A 257 2.94 -21.75 -1.46
CA ALA A 257 3.64 -21.25 -0.28
C ALA A 257 4.34 -19.92 -0.55
N ASP A 258 5.10 -19.80 -1.64
CA ASP A 258 5.82 -18.58 -2.03
C ASP A 258 4.87 -17.38 -2.22
N GLN A 259 3.62 -17.63 -2.67
CA GLN A 259 2.59 -16.59 -2.83
C GLN A 259 1.86 -16.27 -1.53
N LEU A 260 1.72 -17.23 -0.60
CA LEU A 260 1.03 -17.04 0.67
C LEU A 260 1.94 -16.54 1.79
N GLU A 261 3.23 -16.85 1.78
CA GLU A 261 4.16 -16.48 2.86
C GLU A 261 4.22 -14.97 3.10
N PRO A 262 4.31 -14.09 2.08
CA PRO A 262 4.29 -12.64 2.31
C PRO A 262 3.01 -12.17 3.01
N LEU A 263 1.88 -12.82 2.72
CA LEU A 263 0.61 -12.53 3.36
C LEU A 263 0.63 -12.97 4.83
N LEU A 264 1.12 -14.18 5.10
CA LEU A 264 1.22 -14.75 6.45
C LEU A 264 2.22 -14.00 7.34
N ASP A 265 3.32 -13.50 6.78
CA ASP A 265 4.36 -12.73 7.46
C ASP A 265 3.93 -11.29 7.75
N SER A 266 3.05 -10.73 6.92
CA SER A 266 2.49 -9.38 7.13
C SER A 266 1.40 -9.33 8.21
N ALA A 267 1.03 -10.48 8.79
CA ALA A 267 -0.03 -10.56 9.80
C ALA A 267 0.37 -9.79 11.07
N PRO A 268 -0.52 -8.93 11.61
CA PRO A 268 -0.29 -8.28 12.89
C PRO A 268 0.01 -9.32 13.96
N SER A 269 1.19 -9.21 14.57
CA SER A 269 1.54 -9.99 15.75
C SER A 269 0.96 -9.32 16.99
N ARG A 270 0.51 -10.11 17.98
CA ARG A 270 0.23 -9.58 19.32
C ARG A 270 1.56 -9.17 19.94
N THR A 271 1.99 -7.96 19.66
CA THR A 271 3.12 -7.37 20.36
C THR A 271 2.66 -7.10 21.79
N LEU A 272 3.46 -7.47 22.79
CA LEU A 272 3.38 -6.93 24.16
C LEU A 272 3.67 -5.41 24.08
N GLY A 273 2.73 -4.64 23.56
CA GLY A 273 2.94 -3.28 23.09
C GLY A 273 1.76 -2.40 23.45
N ALA A 274 2.06 -1.27 24.08
CA ALA A 274 1.06 -0.26 24.38
C ALA A 274 0.53 0.38 23.09
N VAL A 275 -0.72 0.82 23.13
CA VAL A 275 -1.32 1.65 22.08
C VAL A 275 -0.43 2.89 21.85
N PRO A 276 0.00 3.20 20.60
CA PRO A 276 0.90 4.31 20.34
C PRO A 276 0.37 5.64 20.87
N HIS A 277 1.28 6.53 21.27
CA HIS A 277 0.90 7.86 21.75
C HIS A 277 0.15 8.65 20.68
N GLY A 278 -0.95 9.30 21.07
CA GLY A 278 -1.73 10.16 20.17
C GLY A 278 -2.42 9.45 19.01
N SER A 279 -2.68 8.15 19.12
CA SER A 279 -3.21 7.32 18.02
C SER A 279 -4.72 7.08 18.06
N VAL A 280 -5.39 7.33 19.20
CA VAL A 280 -6.83 7.07 19.36
C VAL A 280 -7.57 8.36 19.71
N LEU A 281 -8.54 8.74 18.87
CA LEU A 281 -9.42 9.87 19.14
C LEU A 281 -10.38 9.55 20.28
N TYR A 282 -10.46 10.47 21.24
CA TYR A 282 -11.25 10.33 22.47
C TYR A 282 -10.89 9.09 23.31
N ALA A 283 -9.62 8.68 23.24
CA ALA A 283 -9.07 7.52 23.92
C ALA A 283 -9.51 7.39 25.38
N GLN A 284 -9.61 6.15 25.85
CA GLN A 284 -9.84 5.86 27.25
C GLN A 284 -8.63 6.26 28.09
N HIS A 285 -7.42 6.11 27.54
CA HIS A 285 -6.17 6.44 28.23
C HIS A 285 -5.56 7.76 27.76
N PRO A 286 -5.10 8.65 28.67
CA PRO A 286 -4.48 9.92 28.29
C PRO A 286 -3.21 9.78 27.42
N ALA A 287 -2.48 8.67 27.56
CA ALA A 287 -1.24 8.43 26.83
C ALA A 287 -1.48 8.25 25.32
N SER A 288 -2.55 7.55 24.93
CA SER A 288 -2.92 7.25 23.54
C SER A 288 -3.85 8.31 22.93
N ALA A 289 -4.37 9.24 23.75
CA ALA A 289 -5.31 10.27 23.34
C ALA A 289 -4.75 11.16 22.22
N MET A 290 -5.36 11.04 21.04
CA MET A 290 -5.18 11.94 19.91
C MET A 290 -5.87 13.28 20.20
N ARG A 291 -5.15 14.39 20.01
CA ARG A 291 -5.69 15.74 20.26
C ARG A 291 -6.61 16.22 19.14
N VAL A 292 -6.22 15.98 17.90
CA VAL A 292 -6.92 16.41 16.69
C VAL A 292 -6.80 15.28 15.66
N PRO A 293 -7.88 14.90 14.95
CA PRO A 293 -7.81 13.97 13.83
C PRO A 293 -6.81 14.43 12.77
N ASP A 294 -5.96 13.51 12.29
CA ASP A 294 -5.08 13.78 11.15
C ASP A 294 -5.84 13.57 9.84
N ASP A 295 -6.16 14.66 9.15
CA ASP A 295 -6.83 14.64 7.84
C ASP A 295 -5.93 14.12 6.71
N GLY A 296 -4.61 14.02 6.92
CA GLY A 296 -3.68 13.38 6.00
C GLY A 296 -3.74 11.85 6.05
N ALA A 297 -4.02 11.28 7.22
CA ALA A 297 -4.03 9.84 7.45
C ALA A 297 -5.13 9.11 6.68
N ASP A 298 -4.86 7.88 6.26
CA ASP A 298 -5.84 6.97 5.63
C ASP A 298 -6.72 6.24 6.66
N ARG A 299 -6.44 6.45 7.94
CA ARG A 299 -7.02 5.73 9.08
C ARG A 299 -7.31 6.70 10.22
N LEU A 300 -8.44 6.49 10.88
CA LEU A 300 -8.80 7.12 12.14
C LEU A 300 -9.36 6.06 13.09
N ILE A 301 -8.83 5.99 14.31
CA ILE A 301 -9.36 5.12 15.36
C ILE A 301 -10.06 6.00 16.40
N VAL A 302 -11.30 5.64 16.73
CA VAL A 302 -12.17 6.42 17.62
C VAL A 302 -12.65 5.52 18.75
N HIS A 303 -12.52 6.01 19.98
CA HIS A 303 -13.22 5.44 21.12
C HIS A 303 -14.64 6.04 21.20
N LEU A 304 -15.63 5.25 20.82
CA LEU A 304 -17.01 5.69 20.61
C LEU A 304 -17.71 6.17 21.90
N ARG A 305 -17.24 5.75 23.08
CA ARG A 305 -17.78 6.23 24.36
C ARG A 305 -17.22 7.59 24.79
N GLY A 306 -16.10 8.02 24.21
CA GLY A 306 -15.43 9.26 24.60
C GLY A 306 -16.10 10.52 24.05
N ALA A 307 -16.89 10.41 22.98
CA ALA A 307 -17.67 11.51 22.41
C ALA A 307 -18.86 10.97 21.59
N GLN A 308 -19.56 11.84 20.85
CA GLN A 308 -20.68 11.48 19.98
C GLN A 308 -20.52 11.97 18.53
N ALA A 309 -19.47 12.74 18.25
CA ALA A 309 -19.20 13.29 16.92
C ALA A 309 -17.72 13.62 16.73
N ALA A 310 -17.29 13.64 15.47
CA ALA A 310 -15.99 14.13 15.04
C ALA A 310 -16.08 14.66 13.60
N ARG A 311 -15.08 15.44 13.20
CA ARG A 311 -14.86 15.80 11.80
C ARG A 311 -13.51 15.23 11.38
N TRP A 312 -13.47 14.55 10.24
CA TRP A 312 -12.25 13.97 9.70
C TRP A 312 -12.30 13.96 8.19
N ARG A 313 -11.28 14.54 7.53
CA ARG A 313 -11.16 14.65 6.06
C ARG A 313 -12.36 15.31 5.40
N GLY A 314 -12.91 16.31 6.08
CA GLY A 314 -14.13 17.00 5.66
C GLY A 314 -15.43 16.22 5.90
N LEU A 315 -15.37 14.95 6.33
CA LEU A 315 -16.53 14.12 6.66
C LEU A 315 -17.08 14.52 8.03
N GLU A 316 -18.41 14.61 8.13
CA GLU A 316 -19.10 14.71 9.41
C GLU A 316 -19.45 13.31 9.94
N LEU A 317 -18.83 12.95 11.06
CA LEU A 317 -19.04 11.68 11.75
C LEU A 317 -19.90 11.93 12.98
N ARG A 318 -21.00 11.19 13.14
CA ARG A 318 -21.83 11.20 14.35
C ARG A 318 -22.16 9.78 14.75
N TRP A 319 -22.15 9.48 16.04
CA TRP A 319 -22.49 8.15 16.51
C TRP A 319 -23.24 8.17 17.83
N GLN A 320 -24.05 7.13 18.03
CA GLN A 320 -24.79 6.92 19.25
C GLN A 320 -24.94 5.42 19.56
N PRO A 321 -24.97 5.04 20.85
CA PRO A 321 -25.22 3.66 21.23
C PRO A 321 -26.69 3.27 20.98
N ILE A 322 -26.91 2.07 20.46
CA ILE A 322 -28.24 1.44 20.32
C ILE A 322 -28.18 0.03 20.89
N GLY A 323 -28.59 -0.12 22.15
CA GLY A 323 -28.44 -1.39 22.87
C GLY A 323 -26.97 -1.81 22.93
N PRO A 324 -26.60 -3.03 22.47
CA PRO A 324 -25.20 -3.48 22.42
C PRO A 324 -24.44 -2.99 21.17
N ASN A 325 -25.12 -2.26 20.27
CA ASN A 325 -24.60 -1.83 18.97
C ASN A 325 -24.36 -0.33 18.93
N TRP A 326 -23.79 0.16 17.83
CA TRP A 326 -23.61 1.58 17.57
C TRP A 326 -24.24 1.97 16.25
N GLN A 327 -25.00 3.06 16.23
CA GLN A 327 -25.37 3.72 14.98
C GLN A 327 -24.30 4.74 14.65
N LEU A 328 -23.72 4.66 13.45
CA LEU A 328 -22.80 5.64 12.89
C LEU A 328 -23.49 6.35 11.72
N GLN A 329 -23.36 7.66 11.68
CA GLN A 329 -23.75 8.50 10.56
C GLN A 329 -22.49 9.15 9.96
N VAL A 330 -22.35 9.05 8.64
CA VAL A 330 -21.25 9.63 7.84
C VAL A 330 -21.88 10.42 6.69
N ASP A 331 -21.75 11.74 6.69
CA ASP A 331 -22.30 12.65 5.65
C ASP A 331 -23.76 12.35 5.26
N GLY A 332 -24.59 12.07 6.26
CA GLY A 332 -26.01 11.76 6.08
C GLY A 332 -26.34 10.28 5.89
N GLN A 333 -25.38 9.42 5.54
CA GLN A 333 -25.58 7.97 5.46
C GLN A 333 -25.51 7.34 6.85
N VAL A 334 -26.45 6.45 7.15
CA VAL A 334 -26.55 5.77 8.45
C VAL A 334 -26.19 4.30 8.30
N THR A 335 -25.33 3.81 9.19
CA THR A 335 -24.96 2.39 9.30
C THR A 335 -24.97 1.90 10.74
N LEU A 336 -25.22 0.61 10.94
CA LEU A 336 -25.33 -0.01 12.26
C LEU A 336 -24.13 -0.93 12.52
N LEU A 337 -23.19 -0.49 13.35
CA LEU A 337 -22.02 -1.27 13.77
C LEU A 337 -22.43 -2.27 14.86
N ARG A 338 -22.03 -3.55 14.70
CA ARG A 338 -22.43 -4.64 15.59
C ARG A 338 -21.20 -5.35 16.19
N PRO A 339 -20.67 -4.86 17.33
CA PRO A 339 -19.45 -5.40 17.93
C PRO A 339 -19.57 -6.85 18.42
N GLY A 340 -20.79 -7.37 18.61
CA GLY A 340 -21.03 -8.74 19.08
C GLY A 340 -21.07 -9.81 17.99
N LEU A 341 -20.90 -9.45 16.71
CA LEU A 341 -20.85 -10.42 15.62
C LEU A 341 -19.48 -11.07 15.46
N SER A 342 -19.40 -12.10 14.62
CA SER A 342 -18.14 -12.72 14.25
C SER A 342 -17.16 -11.68 13.67
N PRO A 343 -15.84 -11.86 13.80
CA PRO A 343 -14.84 -10.96 13.21
C PRO A 343 -15.11 -10.59 11.74
N ALA A 344 -15.55 -11.55 10.91
CA ALA A 344 -15.85 -11.33 9.50
C ALA A 344 -17.02 -10.34 9.30
N ASP A 345 -18.03 -10.39 10.17
CA ASP A 345 -19.24 -9.56 10.11
C ASP A 345 -19.08 -8.19 10.80
N ARG A 346 -17.94 -7.94 11.44
CA ARG A 346 -17.60 -6.66 12.10
C ARG A 346 -16.97 -5.63 11.16
N THR A 347 -17.03 -5.89 9.86
CA THR A 347 -16.57 -5.00 8.79
C THR A 347 -17.77 -4.45 8.01
N GLN A 348 -17.80 -3.14 7.76
CA GLN A 348 -18.82 -2.50 6.93
C GLN A 348 -18.21 -1.53 5.95
N THR A 349 -18.96 -1.23 4.89
CA THR A 349 -18.52 -0.32 3.82
C THR A 349 -19.56 0.73 3.57
N VAL A 350 -19.13 1.98 3.64
CA VAL A 350 -19.94 3.15 3.36
C VAL A 350 -19.43 3.74 2.04
N ALA A 351 -20.31 3.86 1.05
CA ALA A 351 -19.97 4.41 -0.25
C ALA A 351 -20.05 5.94 -0.20
N LEU A 352 -18.92 6.60 -0.42
CA LEU A 352 -18.80 8.06 -0.46
C LEU A 352 -18.52 8.53 -1.90
N PRO A 353 -18.76 9.80 -2.24
CA PRO A 353 -18.41 10.33 -3.56
C PRO A 353 -16.91 10.16 -3.86
N GLY A 354 -16.56 9.28 -4.80
CA GLY A 354 -15.17 9.04 -5.22
C GLY A 354 -14.31 8.20 -4.28
N THR A 355 -14.87 7.64 -3.20
CA THR A 355 -14.12 6.75 -2.29
C THR A 355 -15.01 5.75 -1.54
N HIS A 356 -14.40 4.73 -0.96
CA HIS A 356 -15.06 3.80 -0.06
C HIS A 356 -14.46 3.92 1.34
N LEU A 357 -15.34 4.15 2.32
CA LEU A 357 -14.98 4.16 3.72
C LEU A 357 -15.27 2.80 4.32
N ARG A 358 -14.22 2.09 4.73
CA ARG A 358 -14.31 0.83 5.46
C ARG A 358 -14.35 1.11 6.95
N LEU A 359 -15.21 0.37 7.65
CA LEU A 359 -15.45 0.51 9.07
C LEU A 359 -15.19 -0.83 9.74
N PHE A 360 -14.34 -0.84 10.75
CA PHE A 360 -14.05 -2.03 11.58
C PHE A 360 -14.39 -1.72 13.03
N VAL A 361 -15.09 -2.62 13.72
CA VAL A 361 -15.55 -2.37 15.09
C VAL A 361 -15.05 -3.46 16.06
N SER A 362 -14.51 -3.03 17.19
CA SER A 362 -14.12 -3.88 18.32
C SER A 362 -14.62 -3.25 19.62
N GLY A 363 -15.62 -3.87 20.26
CA GLY A 363 -16.25 -3.33 21.47
C GLY A 363 -16.75 -1.90 21.31
N ALA A 364 -16.10 -0.95 22.00
CA ALA A 364 -16.39 0.48 21.94
C ALA A 364 -15.44 1.27 21.02
N TYR A 365 -14.63 0.59 20.21
CA TYR A 365 -13.66 1.20 19.32
C TYR A 365 -14.04 0.98 17.86
N LEU A 366 -13.87 2.03 17.06
CA LEU A 366 -14.13 2.05 15.63
C LEU A 366 -12.84 2.46 14.91
N MET A 367 -12.41 1.66 13.94
CA MET A 367 -11.44 2.09 12.93
C MET A 367 -12.19 2.46 11.65
N LEU A 368 -11.97 3.69 11.21
CA LEU A 368 -12.34 4.18 9.90
C LEU A 368 -11.11 4.08 9.01
N HIS A 369 -11.22 3.39 7.89
CA HIS A 369 -10.16 3.29 6.89
C HIS A 369 -10.70 3.73 5.54
N ILE A 370 -10.05 4.73 4.96
CA ILE A 370 -10.32 5.09 3.57
C ILE A 370 -9.54 4.12 2.70
N ASP A 371 -10.29 3.27 1.99
CA ASP A 371 -9.74 2.36 0.99
C ASP A 371 -9.36 3.22 -0.22
N SER A 372 -8.23 3.94 -0.11
CA SER A 372 -7.80 4.85 -1.14
C SER A 372 -7.33 3.99 -2.32
N GLN A 373 -8.15 3.93 -3.37
CA GLN A 373 -7.65 3.56 -4.69
C GLN A 373 -6.52 4.51 -5.13
N ALA A 374 -6.29 5.62 -4.42
CA ALA A 374 -5.24 6.59 -4.70
C ALA A 374 -3.86 5.95 -4.89
N ALA A 375 -3.38 5.07 -3.99
CA ALA A 375 -2.07 4.45 -4.15
C ALA A 375 -1.99 3.55 -5.42
N VAL A 376 -3.04 2.76 -5.68
CA VAL A 376 -3.12 1.87 -6.85
C VAL A 376 -3.28 2.66 -8.15
N GLU A 377 -4.12 3.69 -8.15
CA GLU A 377 -4.35 4.58 -9.29
C GLU A 377 -3.12 5.46 -9.58
N LEU A 378 -2.44 5.92 -8.53
CA LEU A 378 -1.17 6.63 -8.64
C LEU A 378 -0.09 5.69 -9.20
N GLY A 379 -0.03 4.44 -8.74
CA GLY A 379 0.86 3.41 -9.26
C GLY A 379 0.59 3.06 -10.73
N ARG A 380 -0.68 2.91 -11.13
CA ARG A 380 -1.08 2.73 -12.55
C ARG A 380 -0.64 3.91 -13.41
N ARG A 381 -0.87 5.14 -12.93
CA ARG A 381 -0.46 6.35 -13.65
C ARG A 381 1.07 6.51 -13.67
N ALA A 382 1.79 6.04 -12.66
CA ALA A 382 3.26 6.01 -12.64
C ALA A 382 3.82 5.06 -13.70
N SER A 383 3.28 3.85 -13.82
CA SER A 383 3.64 2.92 -14.90
C SER A 383 3.29 3.48 -16.28
N LEU A 384 2.12 4.13 -16.40
CA LEU A 384 1.74 4.86 -17.62
C LEU A 384 2.77 5.96 -17.96
N ALA A 385 3.21 6.74 -16.97
CA ALA A 385 4.19 7.81 -17.16
C ALA A 385 5.55 7.28 -17.67
N ARG A 386 6.01 6.10 -17.25
CA ARG A 386 7.21 5.47 -17.80
C ARG A 386 7.06 5.14 -19.29
N ALA A 387 5.93 4.54 -19.69
CA ALA A 387 5.65 4.25 -21.10
C ALA A 387 5.51 5.52 -21.94
N VAL A 388 4.82 6.55 -21.43
CA VAL A 388 4.69 7.85 -22.08
C VAL A 388 6.06 8.53 -22.22
N SER A 389 6.91 8.44 -21.19
CA SER A 389 8.26 8.98 -21.24
C SER A 389 9.06 8.40 -22.39
N LEU A 390 9.03 7.07 -22.60
CA LEU A 390 9.71 6.43 -23.73
C LEU A 390 9.23 6.99 -25.08
N LEU A 391 7.92 7.20 -25.27
CA LEU A 391 7.41 7.76 -26.53
C LEU A 391 7.82 9.21 -26.76
N LEU A 392 8.09 9.96 -25.69
CA LEU A 392 8.55 11.35 -25.75
C LEU A 392 10.07 11.48 -25.94
N ASP A 393 10.81 10.37 -25.90
CA ASP A 393 12.24 10.37 -26.20
C ASP A 393 12.49 10.80 -27.65
N SER A 394 13.26 11.87 -27.83
CA SER A 394 13.55 12.46 -29.14
C SER A 394 14.73 11.79 -29.87
N GLN A 395 15.47 10.91 -29.19
CA GLN A 395 16.57 10.17 -29.81
C GLN A 395 16.11 9.37 -31.04
N GLU A 396 17.01 9.27 -32.02
CA GLU A 396 16.75 8.57 -33.28
C GLU A 396 15.42 9.01 -33.93
N GLN A 397 15.16 10.32 -33.90
CA GLN A 397 13.94 10.95 -34.44
C GLN A 397 12.66 10.31 -33.88
N PHE A 398 12.54 10.27 -32.55
CA PHE A 398 11.42 9.67 -31.83
C PHE A 398 11.19 8.19 -32.17
N ALA A 399 12.26 7.38 -32.10
CA ALA A 399 12.23 5.97 -32.49
C ALA A 399 11.12 5.18 -31.78
N TYR A 400 10.93 5.34 -30.47
CA TYR A 400 9.89 4.62 -29.72
C TYR A 400 8.47 5.02 -30.13
N LEU A 401 8.23 6.29 -30.49
CA LEU A 401 6.94 6.75 -31.00
C LEU A 401 6.66 6.16 -32.39
N ARG A 402 7.67 6.12 -33.26
CA ARG A 402 7.55 5.48 -34.59
C ARG A 402 7.31 3.97 -34.45
N LEU A 403 8.01 3.31 -33.53
CA LEU A 403 7.82 1.91 -33.17
C LEU A 403 6.42 1.62 -32.64
N ALA A 404 5.92 2.43 -31.70
CA ALA A 404 4.57 2.33 -31.16
C ALA A 404 3.50 2.40 -32.26
N ARG A 405 3.66 3.33 -33.22
CA ARG A 405 2.74 3.46 -34.36
C ARG A 405 2.80 2.27 -35.30
N ALA A 406 3.99 1.74 -35.57
CA ALA A 406 4.19 0.56 -36.41
C ALA A 406 3.56 -0.68 -35.77
N ALA A 407 3.84 -0.95 -34.49
CA ALA A 407 3.26 -2.04 -33.73
C ALA A 407 1.72 -1.93 -33.65
N ALA A 408 1.17 -0.73 -33.45
CA ALA A 408 -0.27 -0.51 -33.50
C ALA A 408 -0.91 -0.81 -34.87
N GLY A 409 -0.15 -0.68 -35.97
CA GLY A 409 -0.57 -1.08 -37.31
C GLY A 409 -0.65 -2.60 -37.47
N LEU A 410 0.40 -3.30 -37.07
CA LEU A 410 0.49 -4.76 -37.12
C LEU A 410 -0.55 -5.43 -36.23
N LEU A 411 -0.75 -4.93 -35.00
CA LEU A 411 -1.79 -5.42 -34.09
C LEU A 411 -3.22 -5.19 -34.61
N ARG A 412 -3.41 -4.33 -35.62
CA ARG A 412 -4.69 -4.16 -36.33
C ARG A 412 -4.83 -5.09 -37.55
N GLY A 413 -3.81 -5.90 -37.84
CA GLY A 413 -3.73 -6.70 -39.07
C GLY A 413 -3.54 -5.86 -40.34
N GLY A 414 -3.10 -4.60 -40.22
CA GLY A 414 -2.86 -3.73 -41.36
C GLY A 414 -1.41 -3.81 -41.86
N PRO A 415 -1.14 -3.51 -43.15
CA PRO A 415 0.21 -3.46 -43.68
C PRO A 415 1.02 -2.31 -43.07
N LEU A 416 2.34 -2.50 -42.94
CA LEU A 416 3.25 -1.44 -42.51
C LEU A 416 3.40 -0.36 -43.59
N GLN A 417 3.00 0.86 -43.26
CA GLN A 417 3.17 2.03 -44.13
C GLN A 417 4.50 2.72 -43.84
N LEU A 418 5.61 2.12 -44.29
CA LEU A 418 6.98 2.56 -43.96
C LEU A 418 7.26 4.03 -44.34
N ASP A 419 6.69 4.51 -45.45
CA ASP A 419 6.80 5.91 -45.88
C ASP A 419 6.27 6.91 -44.83
N SER A 420 5.31 6.48 -44.00
CA SER A 420 4.70 7.30 -42.94
C SER A 420 5.30 7.08 -41.54
N LEU A 421 6.30 6.19 -41.45
CA LEU A 421 6.95 5.70 -40.23
C LEU A 421 8.48 5.89 -40.25
N GLY A 422 9.05 6.35 -41.36
CA GLY A 422 10.46 6.72 -41.46
C GLY A 422 10.83 7.96 -40.63
N PRO A 423 12.14 8.29 -40.51
CA PRO A 423 12.62 9.42 -39.72
C PRO A 423 12.00 10.77 -40.11
N ASP A 424 11.69 10.98 -41.40
CA ASP A 424 11.05 12.21 -41.87
C ASP A 424 9.66 12.44 -41.30
N SER A 425 8.96 11.36 -40.92
CA SER A 425 7.65 11.45 -40.26
C SER A 425 7.73 12.09 -38.88
N ALA A 426 8.92 12.20 -38.29
CA ALA A 426 9.15 12.76 -36.97
C ALA A 426 9.20 14.30 -36.94
N ARG A 427 9.33 14.96 -38.10
CA ARG A 427 9.34 16.43 -38.20
C ARG A 427 8.11 17.06 -37.55
N LYS A 428 6.95 16.41 -37.66
CA LYS A 428 5.70 16.87 -37.03
C LYS A 428 5.70 16.81 -35.50
N TYR A 429 6.50 15.92 -34.90
CA TYR A 429 6.64 15.83 -33.44
C TYR A 429 7.57 16.92 -32.91
N HIS A 430 8.66 17.20 -33.62
CA HIS A 430 9.54 18.33 -33.30
C HIS A 430 8.82 19.69 -33.39
N ALA A 431 7.85 19.82 -34.30
CA ALA A 431 7.06 21.04 -34.45
C ALA A 431 5.88 21.15 -33.45
N ALA A 432 5.55 20.09 -32.71
CA ALA A 432 4.44 20.10 -31.76
C ALA A 432 4.85 20.81 -30.46
N THR A 433 3.90 21.49 -29.82
CA THR A 433 4.12 22.03 -28.47
C THR A 433 4.22 20.87 -27.47
N PRO A 434 4.93 21.05 -26.33
CA PRO A 434 5.10 19.99 -25.33
C PRO A 434 3.77 19.37 -24.86
N ASP A 435 2.75 20.20 -24.61
CA ASP A 435 1.43 19.73 -24.17
C ASP A 435 0.72 18.87 -25.23
N VAL A 436 0.80 19.29 -26.50
CA VAL A 436 0.20 18.54 -27.61
C VAL A 436 0.93 17.21 -27.82
N LEU A 437 2.26 17.22 -27.72
CA LEU A 437 3.07 16.02 -27.86
C LEU A 437 2.84 15.04 -26.69
N LEU A 438 2.73 15.54 -25.46
CA LEU A 438 2.40 14.75 -24.27
C LEU A 438 1.02 14.10 -24.40
N ALA A 439 0.00 14.89 -24.75
CA ALA A 439 -1.36 14.37 -24.95
C ALA A 439 -1.40 13.32 -26.08
N PHE A 440 -0.65 13.54 -27.17
CA PHE A 440 -0.54 12.59 -28.26
C PHE A 440 0.13 11.28 -27.82
N ALA A 441 1.25 11.36 -27.11
CA ALA A 441 1.97 10.19 -26.58
C ALA A 441 1.10 9.40 -25.59
N ARG A 442 0.44 10.07 -24.65
CA ARG A 442 -0.48 9.46 -23.70
C ARG A 442 -1.61 8.70 -24.40
N LYS A 443 -2.29 9.35 -25.34
CA LYS A 443 -3.33 8.70 -26.16
C LYS A 443 -2.78 7.51 -26.97
N GLY A 444 -1.52 7.59 -27.41
CA GLY A 444 -0.82 6.49 -28.07
C GLY A 444 -0.66 5.28 -27.16
N VAL A 445 -0.17 5.49 -25.94
CA VAL A 445 -0.03 4.45 -24.92
C VAL A 445 -1.39 3.84 -24.57
N ASP A 446 -2.39 4.65 -24.26
CA ASP A 446 -3.73 4.17 -23.88
C ASP A 446 -4.34 3.25 -24.96
N ASN A 447 -4.22 3.65 -26.23
CA ASN A 447 -4.73 2.87 -27.36
C ASN A 447 -3.95 1.56 -27.57
N LEU A 448 -2.63 1.57 -27.36
CA LEU A 448 -1.80 0.37 -27.45
C LEU A 448 -2.08 -0.59 -26.30
N SER A 449 -2.11 -0.10 -25.07
CA SER A 449 -2.44 -0.91 -23.88
C SER A 449 -3.82 -1.54 -23.99
N ALA A 450 -4.83 -0.80 -24.46
CA ALA A 450 -6.18 -1.33 -24.68
C ALA A 450 -6.25 -2.44 -25.76
N ARG A 451 -5.28 -2.48 -26.69
CA ARG A 451 -5.16 -3.54 -27.70
C ARG A 451 -4.37 -4.73 -27.15
N LEU A 452 -3.26 -4.47 -26.49
CA LEU A 452 -2.46 -5.49 -25.81
C LEU A 452 -3.30 -6.35 -24.86
N GLY A 453 -4.24 -5.74 -24.12
CA GLY A 453 -5.15 -6.48 -23.25
C GLY A 453 -6.12 -7.44 -23.96
N ARG A 454 -6.19 -7.40 -25.30
CA ARG A 454 -7.05 -8.26 -26.14
C ARG A 454 -6.25 -9.18 -27.07
N THR A 455 -4.93 -9.12 -27.03
CA THR A 455 -4.04 -9.87 -27.93
C THR A 455 -3.23 -10.88 -27.12
N ALA A 456 -3.00 -12.07 -27.66
CA ALA A 456 -2.17 -13.07 -27.00
C ALA A 456 -0.72 -12.54 -26.83
N PRO A 457 -0.04 -12.81 -25.70
CA PRO A 457 1.29 -12.25 -25.41
C PRO A 457 2.34 -12.53 -26.50
N GLU A 458 2.32 -13.72 -27.11
CA GLU A 458 3.25 -14.12 -28.17
C GLU A 458 3.02 -13.31 -29.46
N GLN A 459 1.75 -13.10 -29.84
CA GLN A 459 1.38 -12.29 -31.00
C GLN A 459 1.74 -10.82 -30.78
N ALA A 460 1.55 -10.32 -29.56
CA ALA A 460 1.97 -8.97 -29.19
C ALA A 460 3.49 -8.82 -29.32
N ALA A 461 4.27 -9.70 -28.69
CA ALA A 461 5.72 -9.66 -28.77
C ALA A 461 6.23 -9.72 -30.24
N GLY A 462 5.66 -10.62 -31.04
CA GLY A 462 5.99 -10.74 -32.47
C GLY A 462 5.73 -9.44 -33.24
N ALA A 463 4.59 -8.78 -33.02
CA ALA A 463 4.27 -7.50 -33.67
C ALA A 463 5.26 -6.38 -33.32
N PHE A 464 5.74 -6.32 -32.07
CA PHE A 464 6.76 -5.33 -31.68
C PHE A 464 8.13 -5.64 -32.30
N GLN A 465 8.51 -6.92 -32.38
CA GLN A 465 9.77 -7.34 -33.02
C GLN A 465 9.76 -7.05 -34.53
N GLU A 466 8.67 -7.39 -35.22
CA GLU A 466 8.50 -7.11 -36.65
C GLU A 466 8.53 -5.59 -36.93
N ALA A 467 7.85 -4.79 -36.10
CA ALA A 467 7.88 -3.35 -36.19
C ALA A 467 9.30 -2.77 -35.98
N ALA A 468 10.07 -3.29 -35.02
CA ALA A 468 11.44 -2.83 -34.79
C ALA A 468 12.37 -3.19 -35.96
N ALA A 469 12.28 -4.41 -36.49
CA ALA A 469 13.05 -4.84 -37.65
C ALA A 469 12.76 -3.95 -38.87
N ALA A 470 11.49 -3.66 -39.15
CA ALA A 470 11.09 -2.81 -40.26
C ALA A 470 11.57 -1.34 -40.13
N LEU A 471 11.85 -0.89 -38.90
CA LEU A 471 12.38 0.45 -38.61
C LEU A 471 13.91 0.50 -38.47
N GLY A 472 14.61 -0.64 -38.61
CA GLY A 472 16.06 -0.73 -38.43
C GLY A 472 16.52 -0.59 -36.98
N LEU A 473 15.64 -0.88 -36.01
CA LEU A 473 15.92 -0.83 -34.58
C LEU A 473 16.35 -2.22 -34.08
N HIS A 474 17.18 -2.24 -33.03
CA HIS A 474 17.60 -3.50 -32.41
C HIS A 474 16.43 -4.12 -31.62
N PRO A 475 16.30 -5.47 -31.52
CA PRO A 475 15.20 -6.14 -30.80
C PRO A 475 14.98 -5.66 -29.36
N ARG A 476 16.05 -5.27 -28.65
CA ARG A 476 15.97 -4.65 -27.31
C ARG A 476 15.07 -3.41 -27.26
N ALA A 477 14.96 -2.63 -28.35
CA ALA A 477 14.04 -1.50 -28.40
C ALA A 477 12.56 -1.96 -28.38
N ALA A 478 12.24 -3.03 -29.09
CA ALA A 478 10.92 -3.68 -29.03
C ALA A 478 10.62 -4.20 -27.63
N GLU A 479 11.57 -4.90 -27.01
CA GLU A 479 11.44 -5.44 -25.65
C GLU A 479 11.21 -4.34 -24.61
N ARG A 480 11.99 -3.25 -24.66
CA ARG A 480 11.86 -2.11 -23.73
C ARG A 480 10.47 -1.47 -23.82
N LEU A 481 9.99 -1.17 -25.02
CA LEU A 481 8.68 -0.54 -25.19
C LEU A 481 7.54 -1.50 -24.84
N HIS A 482 7.60 -2.75 -25.32
CA HIS A 482 6.61 -3.77 -25.00
C HIS A 482 6.54 -4.03 -23.48
N GLY A 483 7.69 -4.15 -22.82
CA GLY A 483 7.79 -4.32 -21.37
C GLY A 483 7.17 -3.16 -20.60
N ALA A 484 7.45 -1.90 -21.00
CA ALA A 484 6.86 -0.72 -20.37
C ALA A 484 5.33 -0.67 -20.53
N LEU A 485 4.81 -1.01 -21.72
CA LEU A 485 3.37 -1.07 -21.97
C LEU A 485 2.69 -2.22 -21.21
N HIS A 486 3.35 -3.38 -21.13
CA HIS A 486 2.86 -4.53 -20.36
C HIS A 486 2.81 -4.21 -18.87
N ALA A 487 3.85 -3.55 -18.34
CA ALA A 487 3.85 -3.06 -16.96
C ALA A 487 2.71 -2.07 -16.72
N ALA A 488 2.54 -1.07 -17.59
CA ALA A 488 1.43 -0.11 -17.50
C ALA A 488 0.04 -0.76 -17.51
N LEU A 489 -0.12 -1.91 -18.18
CA LEU A 489 -1.40 -2.62 -18.28
C LEU A 489 -1.67 -3.56 -17.09
N HIS A 490 -0.64 -4.27 -16.61
CA HIS A 490 -0.83 -5.40 -15.68
C HIS A 490 -0.14 -5.24 -14.33
N ARG A 491 0.82 -4.34 -14.20
CA ARG A 491 1.67 -4.20 -13.00
C ARG A 491 1.77 -2.74 -12.59
N PRO A 492 0.80 -2.24 -11.79
CA PRO A 492 0.92 -0.91 -11.19
C PRO A 492 2.26 -0.77 -10.45
N GLU A 493 2.90 0.39 -10.57
CA GLU A 493 4.15 0.68 -9.88
C GLU A 493 3.90 0.61 -8.35
N PRO A 494 4.70 -0.15 -7.58
CA PRO A 494 4.64 -0.09 -6.13
C PRO A 494 5.19 1.26 -5.68
N LEU A 495 4.36 2.04 -4.99
CA LEU A 495 4.73 3.36 -4.49
C LEU A 495 4.92 3.33 -2.97
N PRO A 496 5.94 4.00 -2.41
CA PRO A 496 6.10 4.15 -0.97
C PRO A 496 4.95 5.00 -0.40
N GLU A 497 4.77 4.96 0.93
CA GLU A 497 3.83 5.85 1.61
C GLU A 497 4.22 7.33 1.41
N PRO A 498 3.25 8.24 1.26
CA PRO A 498 3.51 9.65 0.97
C PRO A 498 4.15 10.35 2.16
N ARG A 499 5.21 11.11 1.88
CA ARG A 499 5.90 11.94 2.89
C ARG A 499 5.40 13.39 2.82
N GLN A 500 5.35 14.08 3.95
CA GLN A 500 5.07 15.52 4.02
C GLN A 500 6.38 16.31 4.10
N GLY A 501 6.40 17.48 3.47
CA GLY A 501 7.56 18.36 3.46
C GLY A 501 7.55 19.32 2.27
N GLU A 502 8.40 20.33 2.33
CA GLU A 502 8.51 21.37 1.29
C GLU A 502 9.64 21.09 0.30
N ARG A 503 10.56 20.17 0.64
CA ARG A 503 11.74 19.87 -0.18
C ARG A 503 12.11 18.39 -0.14
N PHE A 504 12.29 17.80 -1.32
CA PHE A 504 12.75 16.41 -1.45
C PHE A 504 13.74 16.26 -2.59
N THR A 505 14.66 15.31 -2.44
CA THR A 505 15.59 14.90 -3.50
C THR A 505 15.03 13.67 -4.22
N LEU A 506 15.02 13.71 -5.55
CA LEU A 506 14.62 12.61 -6.42
C LEU A 506 15.82 11.72 -6.75
N THR A 507 15.60 10.41 -6.77
CA THR A 507 16.57 9.40 -7.21
C THR A 507 16.06 8.70 -8.47
N ASP A 508 16.97 8.07 -9.21
CA ASP A 508 16.67 7.23 -10.37
C ASP A 508 16.26 5.80 -10.01
N GLU A 509 16.44 5.40 -8.74
CA GLU A 509 16.11 4.06 -8.23
C GLU A 509 14.60 3.81 -8.06
N GLY A 510 13.74 4.83 -8.09
CA GLY A 510 12.31 4.64 -7.90
C GLY A 510 11.49 5.92 -7.76
N PHE A 511 10.19 5.74 -7.56
CA PHE A 511 9.28 6.85 -7.28
C PHE A 511 9.30 7.24 -5.80
N LEU A 512 9.34 8.55 -5.58
CA LEU A 512 9.01 9.18 -4.31
C LEU A 512 7.52 9.52 -4.29
N SER A 513 6.84 9.17 -3.20
CA SER A 513 5.49 9.66 -2.90
C SER A 513 5.53 10.86 -1.93
N VAL A 514 4.79 11.91 -2.27
CA VAL A 514 4.67 13.16 -1.48
C VAL A 514 3.20 13.50 -1.29
N GLN A 515 2.85 13.95 -0.08
CA GLN A 515 1.56 14.54 0.22
C GLN A 515 1.62 16.04 -0.09
N LEU A 516 0.83 16.48 -1.08
CA LEU A 516 0.71 17.89 -1.47
C LEU A 516 -0.05 18.68 -0.40
N THR A 517 0.45 19.87 -0.09
CA THR A 517 -0.18 20.90 0.74
C THR A 517 -0.40 22.16 -0.11
N ASP A 518 -0.91 23.23 0.51
CA ASP A 518 -1.05 24.54 -0.15
C ASP A 518 0.30 25.25 -0.33
N ASP A 519 1.34 24.81 0.40
CA ASP A 519 2.69 25.37 0.33
C ASP A 519 3.44 24.87 -0.92
N PRO A 520 4.34 25.69 -1.50
CA PRO A 520 5.17 25.27 -2.63
C PRO A 520 6.09 24.09 -2.28
N LEU A 521 6.06 23.06 -3.12
CA LEU A 521 6.90 21.87 -3.00
C LEU A 521 8.08 21.96 -3.97
N THR A 522 9.30 21.77 -3.48
CA THR A 522 10.52 21.75 -4.30
C THR A 522 11.08 20.33 -4.42
N LEU A 523 11.23 19.85 -5.65
CA LEU A 523 11.84 18.56 -5.97
C LEU A 523 13.21 18.78 -6.60
N GLU A 524 14.26 18.28 -5.97
CA GLU A 524 15.63 18.37 -6.45
C GLU A 524 15.97 17.13 -7.29
N ALA A 525 16.22 17.35 -8.58
CA ALA A 525 16.62 16.34 -9.54
C ALA A 525 18.06 16.61 -10.00
N GLY A 526 19.03 16.10 -9.25
CA GLY A 526 20.44 16.43 -9.45
C GLY A 526 20.69 17.93 -9.25
N PRO A 527 21.31 18.65 -10.22
CA PRO A 527 21.57 20.08 -10.09
C PRO A 527 20.34 20.97 -10.34
N ARG A 528 19.17 20.40 -10.67
CA ARG A 528 17.98 21.16 -11.03
C ARG A 528 16.89 21.04 -9.97
N GLY A 529 16.34 22.17 -9.54
CA GLY A 529 15.16 22.22 -8.69
C GLY A 529 13.89 22.45 -9.52
N VAL A 530 12.84 21.69 -9.24
CA VAL A 530 11.49 21.88 -9.78
C VAL A 530 10.57 22.29 -8.66
N THR A 531 9.89 23.43 -8.80
CA THR A 531 8.93 23.89 -7.80
C THR A 531 7.52 23.66 -8.30
N LEU A 532 6.74 22.88 -7.55
CA LEU A 532 5.32 22.68 -7.70
C LEU A 532 4.57 23.64 -6.79
N ARG A 533 3.64 24.41 -7.35
CA ARG A 533 2.80 25.34 -6.59
C ARG A 533 1.46 25.51 -7.27
N TYR A 534 0.44 25.89 -6.51
CA TYR A 534 -0.82 26.30 -7.11
C TYR A 534 -0.67 27.69 -7.76
N ASP A 535 -1.23 27.86 -8.95
CA ASP A 535 -1.36 29.17 -9.58
C ASP A 535 -2.58 29.93 -9.05
N TYR A 536 -2.84 31.12 -9.59
CA TYR A 536 -3.98 31.95 -9.18
C TYR A 536 -5.35 31.36 -9.56
N LYS A 537 -5.38 30.35 -10.44
CA LYS A 537 -6.58 29.60 -10.82
C LYS A 537 -6.78 28.32 -9.99
N GLY A 538 -5.85 28.01 -9.09
CA GLY A 538 -5.85 26.77 -8.31
C GLY A 538 -5.35 25.56 -9.11
N GLU A 539 -4.68 25.75 -10.23
CA GLU A 539 -4.02 24.70 -10.99
C GLU A 539 -2.61 24.46 -10.44
N LEU A 540 -2.23 23.19 -10.26
CA LEU A 540 -0.89 22.85 -9.81
C LEU A 540 0.06 22.98 -10.99
N VAL A 541 1.05 23.88 -10.89
CA VAL A 541 2.04 24.14 -11.94
C VAL A 541 3.43 23.75 -11.50
N ALA A 542 4.13 23.06 -12.40
CA ALA A 542 5.56 22.78 -12.31
C ALA A 542 6.36 23.93 -12.93
N VAL A 543 7.21 24.55 -12.13
CA VAL A 543 8.08 25.65 -12.54
C VAL A 543 9.53 25.17 -12.49
N LEU A 544 10.19 25.25 -13.64
CA LEU A 544 11.61 24.95 -13.78
C LEU A 544 12.34 26.19 -14.29
N PRO A 545 13.56 26.49 -13.79
CA PRO A 545 14.36 27.59 -14.32
C PRO A 545 14.60 27.44 -15.83
N GLY A 546 14.31 28.51 -16.59
CA GLY A 546 14.51 28.57 -18.03
C GLY A 546 13.42 27.92 -18.89
N LEU A 547 12.34 27.42 -18.28
CA LEU A 547 11.18 26.88 -19.00
C LEU A 547 9.90 27.62 -18.65
N ALA A 548 8.94 27.61 -19.57
CA ALA A 548 7.59 28.08 -19.27
C ALA A 548 6.94 27.18 -18.19
N PRO A 549 6.13 27.74 -17.27
CA PRO A 549 5.37 26.94 -16.31
C PRO A 549 4.47 25.91 -17.03
N MET A 550 4.47 24.67 -16.55
CA MET A 550 3.67 23.58 -17.11
C MET A 550 2.63 23.12 -16.09
N ILE A 551 1.41 22.88 -16.55
CA ILE A 551 0.31 22.47 -15.68
C ILE A 551 0.39 20.96 -15.42
N LEU A 552 0.37 20.58 -14.14
CA LEU A 552 0.25 19.19 -13.69
C LEU A 552 -1.21 18.89 -13.34
N HIS A 553 -1.93 18.30 -14.30
CA HIS A 553 -3.27 17.78 -14.06
C HIS A 553 -3.21 16.46 -13.27
N ASP A 554 -2.80 15.38 -13.93
CA ASP A 554 -2.67 14.03 -13.36
C ASP A 554 -1.37 13.33 -13.76
N LEU A 555 -0.78 13.68 -14.90
CA LEU A 555 0.49 13.18 -15.39
C LEU A 555 1.19 14.28 -16.17
N LEU A 556 2.45 14.53 -15.84
CA LEU A 556 3.35 15.43 -16.55
C LEU A 556 4.70 14.75 -16.72
N VAL A 557 5.20 14.73 -17.96
CA VAL A 557 6.56 14.30 -18.28
C VAL A 557 7.33 15.52 -18.75
N VAL A 558 8.34 15.91 -17.98
CA VAL A 558 9.20 17.05 -18.31
C VAL A 558 10.53 16.53 -18.79
N ARG A 559 10.88 16.80 -20.05
CA ARG A 559 12.18 16.44 -20.62
C ARG A 559 13.06 17.68 -20.69
N VAL A 560 14.23 17.61 -20.06
CA VAL A 560 15.28 18.64 -20.16
C VAL A 560 16.61 17.97 -20.52
N PRO A 561 17.65 18.72 -20.93
CA PRO A 561 18.94 18.10 -21.21
C PRO A 561 19.42 17.22 -20.04
N ASP A 562 19.82 15.99 -20.36
CA ASP A 562 20.39 14.97 -19.46
C ASP A 562 19.44 14.31 -18.44
N LEU A 563 18.18 14.76 -18.34
CA LEU A 563 17.21 14.17 -17.41
C LEU A 563 15.75 14.36 -17.86
N HIS A 564 14.90 13.40 -17.48
CA HIS A 564 13.47 13.52 -17.60
C HIS A 564 12.81 13.32 -16.23
N LEU A 565 11.76 14.08 -15.97
CA LEU A 565 10.99 14.03 -14.73
C LEU A 565 9.62 13.47 -15.01
N LEU A 566 9.21 12.52 -14.19
CA LEU A 566 7.87 11.96 -14.23
C LEU A 566 7.15 12.46 -12.99
N LEU A 567 6.09 13.22 -13.18
CA LEU A 567 5.25 13.75 -12.13
C LEU A 567 3.83 13.22 -12.33
N VAL A 568 3.31 12.54 -11.32
CA VAL A 568 2.01 11.90 -11.38
C VAL A 568 1.22 12.29 -10.15
N ARG A 569 -0.03 12.69 -10.34
CA ARG A 569 -0.89 13.20 -9.28
C ARG A 569 -2.19 12.40 -9.21
N HIS A 570 -2.64 12.11 -7.99
CA HIS A 570 -3.98 11.63 -7.70
C HIS A 570 -4.49 12.29 -6.42
N GLY A 571 -5.47 13.18 -6.55
CA GLY A 571 -5.94 14.00 -5.43
C GLY A 571 -4.82 14.86 -4.84
N THR A 572 -4.52 14.65 -3.56
CA THR A 572 -3.43 15.31 -2.82
C THR A 572 -2.13 14.52 -2.84
N TRP A 573 -2.06 13.37 -3.51
CA TRP A 573 -0.83 12.57 -3.58
C TRP A 573 -0.10 12.88 -4.89
N LEU A 574 1.22 13.01 -4.77
CA LEU A 574 2.15 13.16 -5.88
C LEU A 574 3.15 12.01 -5.84
N ALA A 575 3.32 11.30 -6.96
CA ALA A 575 4.46 10.45 -7.20
C ALA A 575 5.43 11.16 -8.16
N ALA A 576 6.70 11.21 -7.80
CA ALA A 576 7.74 11.86 -8.58
C ALA A 576 8.97 10.97 -8.70
N THR A 577 9.58 10.93 -9.89
CA THR A 577 10.89 10.31 -10.10
C THR A 577 11.67 11.07 -11.17
N VAL A 578 12.98 10.85 -11.20
CA VAL A 578 13.87 11.33 -12.26
C VAL A 578 14.41 10.13 -13.01
N GLY A 579 14.53 10.23 -14.33
CA GLY A 579 15.21 9.26 -15.16
C GLY A 579 16.20 9.92 -16.09
N ARG A 580 17.07 9.10 -16.67
CA ARG A 580 18.00 9.50 -17.73
C ARG A 580 17.62 8.79 -19.01
N ASP A 581 17.87 9.44 -20.13
CA ASP A 581 17.63 8.82 -21.43
C ASP A 581 18.74 7.83 -21.72
N GLU A 582 18.41 6.54 -21.67
CA GLU A 582 19.29 5.49 -22.17
C GLU A 582 19.33 5.53 -23.70
N PRO A 583 20.49 5.27 -24.34
CA PRO A 583 20.61 5.29 -25.79
C PRO A 583 19.60 4.33 -26.45
N VAL A 584 18.94 4.79 -27.51
CA VAL A 584 18.05 3.94 -28.30
C VAL A 584 18.88 2.83 -28.98
N PRO A 585 18.59 1.54 -28.73
CA PRO A 585 19.32 0.45 -29.34
C PRO A 585 19.04 0.40 -30.85
N THR A 586 20.03 0.78 -31.66
CA THR A 586 19.99 0.65 -33.14
C THR A 586 20.88 -0.50 -33.59
N LEU A 587 20.63 -1.04 -34.79
CA LEU A 587 21.47 -2.11 -35.35
C LEU A 587 22.93 -1.66 -35.55
N ARG A 588 23.15 -0.37 -35.87
CA ARG A 588 24.49 0.22 -36.05
C ARG A 588 25.29 0.33 -34.75
N LEU A 589 24.64 0.62 -33.63
CA LEU A 589 25.30 0.69 -32.32
C LEU A 589 25.74 -0.70 -31.83
N ALA A 590 24.93 -1.74 -32.10
CA ALA A 590 25.27 -3.12 -31.76
C ALA A 590 26.47 -3.66 -32.55
N GLU A 591 26.64 -3.26 -33.82
CA GLU A 591 27.80 -3.61 -34.65
C GLU A 591 29.10 -2.96 -34.15
N LEU A 592 29.03 -1.76 -33.56
CA LEU A 592 30.18 -1.08 -32.97
C LEU A 592 30.60 -1.72 -31.62
N GLU A 593 29.64 -2.16 -30.80
CA GLU A 593 29.93 -2.87 -29.54
C GLU A 593 30.51 -4.28 -29.76
N THR A 594 30.22 -4.92 -30.90
CA THR A 594 30.80 -6.23 -31.27
C THR A 594 32.11 -6.12 -32.05
N GLY A 595 32.36 -4.99 -32.73
CA GLY A 595 33.61 -4.73 -33.46
C GLY A 595 34.84 -4.63 -32.55
N ASP A 596 34.71 -4.08 -31.35
CA ASP A 596 35.82 -3.95 -30.38
C ASP A 596 36.24 -5.28 -29.73
N ILE A 597 35.50 -6.37 -29.92
CA ILE A 597 35.84 -7.70 -29.38
C ILE A 597 36.67 -8.53 -30.38
N THR A 598 36.82 -8.09 -31.64
CA THR A 598 37.62 -8.80 -32.66
C THR A 598 38.97 -8.16 -32.99
N ALA A 599 39.36 -7.13 -32.26
CA ALA A 599 40.68 -6.49 -32.36
C ALA A 599 41.48 -6.63 -31.06
N HIS A 600 41.74 -7.87 -30.63
CA HIS A 600 42.85 -8.21 -29.74
C HIS A 600 43.47 -9.56 -30.09
#